data_AF-A0A9D3UTP1-F1
#
_entry.id   AF-A0A9D3UTP1-F1
#
_cell.length_a   1.000
_cell.length_b   1.000
_cell.length_c   1.000
_cell.angle_alpha   90.00
_cell.angle_beta   90.00
_cell.angle_gamma   90.00
#
_symmetry.space_group_name_H-M   'P 1'
#
loop_
_entity.id
_entity.type
_entity.pdbx_description
1 polymer ?
#
loop_
_entity_poly.entity_id
_entity_poly.type
_entity_poly.pdbx_seq_one_letter_code
_entity_poly.pdbx_strand_id
1 'polypeptide(L)' 'MSIGKEVLQEGSSDHTAVSAVRWTGVKLLDITALSQVRDEGHISRISITSSPGVQDCLHWCLPGIPDTWNEILFAQI' A
#
# COMPACT_ATOMS: atom_id res chain seq x y z
N MET A 1 2.93 -22.94 -6.01
CA MET A 1 2.00 -22.03 -6.71
C MET A 1 1.49 -21.05 -5.67
N SER A 2 1.72 -19.75 -5.85
CA SER A 2 1.17 -18.76 -4.91
C SER A 2 -0.34 -18.71 -5.11
N ILE A 3 -1.11 -18.80 -4.02
CA ILE A 3 -2.55 -18.59 -4.06
C ILE A 3 -2.73 -17.08 -4.24
N GLY A 4 -3.31 -16.67 -5.37
CA GLY A 4 -3.64 -15.27 -5.59
C GLY A 4 -4.58 -14.76 -4.49
N LYS A 5 -4.32 -13.56 -3.97
CA LYS A 5 -5.21 -12.89 -3.02
C LYS A 5 -6.09 -11.89 -3.77
N GLU A 6 -7.38 -11.89 -3.47
CA GLU A 6 -8.35 -10.97 -4.04
C GLU A 6 -8.78 -9.92 -3.01
N VAL A 7 -9.05 -8.69 -3.47
CA VAL A 7 -9.57 -7.60 -2.64
C VAL A 7 -11.08 -7.51 -2.85
N LEU A 8 -11.85 -7.91 -1.83
CA LEU A 8 -13.32 -7.91 -1.86
C LEU A 8 -13.94 -6.77 -1.01
N GLN A 9 -13.10 -5.93 -0.41
CA GLN A 9 -13.53 -4.91 0.55
C GLN A 9 -14.03 -3.66 -0.17
N GLU A 10 -15.21 -3.17 0.23
CA GLU A 10 -15.73 -1.88 -0.21
C GLU A 10 -15.42 -0.79 0.81
N GLY A 11 -14.53 0.14 0.44
CA GLY A 11 -14.10 1.25 1.28
C GLY A 11 -13.06 0.89 2.35
N SER A 12 -12.66 1.90 3.14
CA SER A 12 -11.58 1.76 4.12
C SER A 12 -12.04 1.15 5.43
N SER A 13 -11.25 0.20 5.91
CA SER A 13 -11.40 -0.40 7.25
C SER A 13 -10.97 0.54 8.38
N ASP A 14 -10.20 1.59 8.08
CA ASP A 14 -9.82 2.60 9.06
C ASP A 14 -10.94 3.65 9.23
N HIS A 15 -11.86 3.36 10.15
CA HIS A 15 -12.96 4.26 10.49
C HIS A 15 -12.49 5.61 11.04
N THR A 16 -11.32 5.67 11.68
CA THR A 16 -10.75 6.92 12.20
C THR A 16 -10.33 7.81 11.04
N ALA A 17 -9.60 7.26 10.06
CA ALA A 17 -9.21 7.99 8.86
C ALA A 17 -10.43 8.47 8.07
N VAL A 18 -11.43 7.59 7.86
CA VAL A 18 -12.70 7.95 7.19
C VAL A 18 -13.43 9.07 7.93
N SER A 19 -13.48 9.01 9.27
CA SER A 19 -14.14 10.04 10.07
C SER A 19 -13.39 11.37 10.05
N ALA A 20 -12.05 11.34 10.03
CA ALA A 20 -11.21 12.53 10.01
C ALA A 20 -11.32 13.33 8.70
N VAL A 21 -11.48 12.65 7.57
CA VAL A 21 -11.67 13.32 6.26
C VAL A 21 -13.13 13.70 5.99
N ARG A 22 -14.06 13.26 6.85
CA ARG A 22 -15.47 13.54 6.67
C ARG A 22 -15.70 15.05 6.76
N TRP A 23 -16.35 15.62 5.75
CA TRP A 23 -16.68 17.05 5.65
C TRP A 23 -15.50 18.00 5.36
N THR A 24 -14.30 17.49 5.07
CA THR A 24 -13.14 18.35 4.79
C THR A 24 -12.93 18.63 3.29
N GLY A 25 -13.69 17.96 2.41
CA GLY A 25 -13.47 17.99 0.95
C GLY A 25 -12.26 17.17 0.50
N VAL A 26 -11.55 16.53 1.43
CA VAL A 26 -10.43 15.63 1.14
C VAL A 26 -10.97 14.25 0.81
N LYS A 27 -10.54 13.68 -0.33
CA LYS A 27 -10.84 12.30 -0.71
C LYS A 27 -9.77 11.36 -0.16
N LEU A 28 -10.19 10.33 0.58
CA LEU A 28 -9.29 9.31 1.07
C LEU A 28 -8.87 8.38 -0.09
N LEU A 29 -7.57 8.32 -0.36
CA LEU A 29 -6.98 7.32 -1.26
C LEU A 29 -6.71 6.04 -0.45
N ASP A 30 -7.67 5.13 -0.44
CA ASP A 30 -7.53 3.87 0.29
C ASP A 30 -6.73 2.85 -0.51
N ILE A 31 -5.44 2.73 -0.17
CA ILE A 31 -4.48 1.79 -0.76
C ILE A 31 -4.28 0.53 0.08
N THR A 32 -4.98 0.40 1.22
CA THR A 32 -4.65 -0.57 2.26
C THR A 32 -4.82 -2.01 1.77
N ALA A 33 -6.02 -2.34 1.28
CA ALA A 33 -6.35 -3.70 0.88
C ALA A 33 -5.50 -4.18 -0.31
N LEU A 34 -5.29 -3.31 -1.30
CA LEU A 34 -4.39 -3.58 -2.43
C LEU A 34 -2.94 -3.81 -1.94
N SER A 35 -2.44 -2.99 -1.02
CA SER A 35 -1.06 -3.14 -0.55
C SER A 35 -0.87 -4.41 0.29
N GLN A 36 -1.88 -4.83 1.06
CA GLN A 36 -1.84 -6.06 1.87
C GLN A 36 -1.74 -7.35 1.04
N VAL A 37 -2.24 -7.34 -0.20
CA VAL A 37 -2.11 -8.49 -1.10
C VAL A 37 -0.75 -8.55 -1.82
N ARG A 38 0.13 -7.57 -1.59
CA ARG A 38 1.39 -7.39 -2.31
C ARG A 38 2.63 -7.55 -1.44
N ASP A 39 2.69 -8.60 -0.64
CA ASP A 39 3.84 -8.88 0.25
C ASP A 39 5.17 -9.06 -0.50
N GLU A 40 5.13 -9.40 -1.79
CA GLU A 40 6.29 -9.50 -2.67
C GLU A 40 6.95 -8.14 -2.99
N GLY A 41 6.25 -7.04 -2.72
CA GLY A 41 6.66 -5.69 -3.08
C GLY A 41 7.75 -5.05 -2.23
N HIS A 42 8.09 -5.67 -1.11
CA HIS A 42 8.97 -5.07 -0.11
C HIS A 42 10.45 -5.11 -0.47
N ILE A 43 11.23 -4.17 0.08
CA ILE A 43 12.69 -4.14 -0.08
C ILE A 43 13.36 -5.41 0.47
N SER A 44 12.80 -5.98 1.55
CA SER A 44 13.35 -7.15 2.24
C SER A 44 14.82 -6.92 2.61
N ARG A 45 15.76 -7.66 2.01
CA ARG A 45 17.21 -7.53 2.27
C ARG A 45 17.95 -6.68 1.24
N ILE A 46 17.27 -6.15 0.23
CA ILE A 46 17.90 -5.46 -0.90
C ILE A 46 18.01 -3.96 -0.61
N SER A 47 18.80 -3.61 0.41
CA SER A 47 19.09 -2.21 0.76
C SER A 47 20.59 -1.97 0.96
N ILE A 48 21.04 -0.78 0.56
CA ILE A 48 22.38 -0.24 0.82
C ILE A 48 22.73 -0.16 2.32
N THR A 49 21.73 -0.08 3.19
CA THR A 49 21.90 -0.02 4.65
C THR A 49 21.45 -1.31 5.35
N SER A 50 21.23 -2.39 4.60
CA SER A 50 20.74 -3.64 5.17
C SER A 50 21.75 -4.25 6.16
N SER A 51 21.31 -4.46 7.39
CA SER A 51 22.08 -5.19 8.39
C SER A 51 21.85 -6.71 8.22
N PRO A 52 22.87 -7.56 8.41
CA PRO A 52 22.70 -9.01 8.37
C PRO A 52 21.58 -9.46 9.32
N GLY A 53 20.61 -10.22 8.80
CA GLY A 53 19.47 -10.72 9.57
C GLY A 53 18.26 -9.78 9.66
N VAL A 54 18.36 -8.52 9.20
CA VAL A 54 17.24 -7.57 9.16
C VAL A 54 16.54 -7.64 7.81
N GLN A 55 15.22 -7.70 7.82
CA GLN A 55 14.36 -7.65 6.64
C GLN A 55 13.47 -6.42 6.73
N ASP A 56 13.51 -5.58 5.71
CA ASP A 56 12.63 -4.43 5.59
C ASP A 56 11.29 -4.87 4.99
N CYS A 57 10.26 -4.94 5.84
CA CYS A 57 8.88 -5.25 5.48
C CYS A 57 7.98 -4.00 5.50
N LEU A 58 8.57 -2.80 5.55
CA LEU A 58 7.82 -1.54 5.63
C LEU A 58 7.96 -0.75 4.33
N HIS A 59 9.16 -0.73 3.75
CA HIS A 59 9.43 -0.01 2.51
C HIS A 59 9.21 -0.91 1.29
N TRP A 60 9.01 -0.25 0.15
CA TRP A 60 8.68 -0.88 -1.13
C TRP A 60 9.83 -0.73 -2.12
N CYS A 61 10.04 -1.73 -2.96
CA CYS A 61 10.93 -1.61 -4.12
C CYS A 61 10.36 -0.62 -5.15
N LEU A 62 11.25 0.03 -5.90
CA LEU A 62 10.92 0.83 -7.08
C LEU A 62 11.63 0.27 -8.32
N PRO A 63 10.95 0.10 -9.47
CA PRO A 63 9.51 0.29 -9.66
C PRO A 63 8.67 -0.74 -8.88
N GLY A 64 7.44 -0.39 -8.49
CA GLY A 64 6.62 -1.26 -7.65
C GLY A 64 5.29 -0.67 -7.18
N ILE A 65 4.89 -1.08 -5.97
CA ILE A 65 3.56 -0.82 -5.38
C ILE A 65 3.25 0.69 -5.27
N PRO A 66 4.22 1.56 -4.89
CA PRO A 66 4.02 3.00 -4.90
C PRO A 66 3.66 3.59 -6.27
N ASP A 67 4.09 2.96 -7.38
CA ASP A 67 3.73 3.42 -8.73
C ASP A 67 2.23 3.17 -8.99
N THR A 68 1.70 2.02 -8.58
CA THR A 68 0.25 1.75 -8.66
C THR A 68 -0.56 2.70 -7.79
N TRP A 69 -0.06 3.11 -6.61
CA TRP A 69 -0.74 4.14 -5.81
C TRP A 69 -0.82 5.47 -6.58
N ASN A 70 0.25 5.85 -7.27
CA ASN A 70 0.30 7.05 -8.09
C ASN A 70 -0.64 6.97 -9.30
N GLU A 71 -0.77 5.80 -9.94
CA GLU A 71 -1.73 5.59 -11.03
C GLU A 71 -3.17 5.76 -10.56
N ILE A 72 -3.52 5.19 -9.39
CA ILE A 72 -4.86 5.34 -8.80
C ILE A 72 -5.11 6.80 -8.42
N LEU A 73 -4.11 7.46 -7.82
CA LEU A 73 -4.19 8.89 -7.49
C LEU A 73 -4.44 9.72 -8.76
N PHE A 74 -3.64 9.51 -9.80
CA PHE A 74 -3.75 10.23 -11.07
C PHE A 74 -5.12 10.06 -11.73
N ALA A 75 -5.71 8.86 -11.65
CA ALA A 75 -7.05 8.59 -12.17
C ALA A 75 -8.18 9.31 -11.40
N GLN A 76 -7.88 9.93 -10.25
CA GLN A 76 -8.84 10.62 -9.39
C GLN A 76 -8.65 12.14 -9.34
N ILE A 77 -7.63 12.66 -10.02
CA ILE A 77 -7.37 14.09 -10.24
C ILE A 77 -8.20 14.55 -11.45
#